data_AF-A0A971P1C4-F1
#
_entry.id   AF-A0A971P1C4-F1
#
_cell.length_a   1.000
_cell.length_b   1.000
_cell.length_c   1.000
_cell.angle_alpha   90.00
_cell.angle_beta   90.00
_cell.angle_gamma   90.00
#
_symmetry.space_group_name_H-M   'P 1'
#
loop_
_entity.id
_entity.type
_entity.pdbx_description
1 polymer ?
#
loop_
_entity_poly.entity_id
_entity_poly.type
_entity_poly.pdbx_seq_one_letter_code
_entity_poly.pdbx_strand_id
1 'polypeptide(L)'
;MSGYTPASFIAFLYQKALHSVGSGNLNYPNTVADSPVRQTFLVECVSANGRHFAVFDHITQGWHVALFVLMIAGAVRQARRGGLEPFVPYLAVFGLFLFLLRWESGQRYLLNYMGMFILAATLGEGFAPLDSLVAKWRGRREAKRVHTQ
;
A
#
# COMPACT_ATOMS: atom_id res chain seq x y z
N MET A 1 7.51 25.93 -26.35
CA MET A 1 7.95 24.52 -26.25
C MET A 1 9.02 24.45 -25.17
N SER A 2 8.64 24.08 -23.94
CA SER A 2 9.57 24.06 -22.79
C SER A 2 10.58 22.94 -22.94
N GLY A 3 11.87 23.28 -22.87
CA GLY A 3 12.98 22.34 -22.97
C GLY A 3 12.88 21.21 -21.93
N TYR A 4 13.19 19.99 -22.38
CA TYR A 4 13.35 18.82 -21.53
C TYR A 4 14.68 18.95 -20.78
N THR A 5 14.68 19.69 -19.68
CA THR A 5 15.78 19.67 -18.72
C THR A 5 15.58 18.49 -17.76
N PRO A 6 16.64 17.92 -17.17
CA PRO A 6 16.49 16.89 -16.13
C PRO A 6 15.55 17.33 -14.99
N ALA A 7 15.56 18.62 -14.65
CA ALA A 7 14.68 19.20 -13.64
C ALA A 7 13.20 19.17 -14.06
N SER A 8 12.86 19.51 -15.31
CA SER A 8 11.47 19.44 -15.78
C SER A 8 10.96 18.00 -15.88
N PHE A 9 11.85 17.05 -16.17
CA PHE A 9 11.52 15.63 -16.14
C PHE A 9 11.22 15.13 -14.71
N ILE A 10 12.03 15.51 -13.71
CA ILE A 10 11.78 15.18 -12.31
C ILE A 10 10.47 15.80 -11.82
N ALA A 11 10.20 17.07 -12.16
CA ALA A 11 8.96 17.75 -11.81
C ALA A 11 7.73 17.03 -12.40
N PHE A 12 7.82 16.56 -13.65
CA PHE A 12 6.78 15.75 -14.28
C PHE A 12 6.54 14.44 -13.52
N LEU A 13 7.60 13.70 -13.19
CA LEU A 13 7.47 12.46 -12.43
C LEU A 13 6.87 12.69 -11.04
N TYR A 14 7.24 13.80 -10.38
CA TYR A 14 6.69 14.18 -9.08
C TYR A 14 5.19 14.46 -9.15
N GLN A 15 4.75 15.27 -10.13
CA GLN A 15 3.31 15.53 -10.32
C GLN A 15 2.54 14.25 -10.62
N LYS A 16 3.12 13.35 -11.41
CA LYS A 16 2.52 12.05 -11.71
C LYS A 16 2.44 11.14 -10.49
N ALA A 17 3.47 11.14 -9.65
CA ALA A 17 3.44 10.41 -8.39
C ALA A 17 2.29 10.92 -7.51
N LEU A 18 2.18 12.23 -7.31
CA LEU A 18 1.09 12.84 -6.54
C LEU A 18 -0.28 12.45 -7.08
N HIS A 19 -0.46 12.46 -8.40
CA HIS A 19 -1.74 12.11 -9.03
C HIS A 19 -2.08 10.61 -8.95
N SER A 20 -1.09 9.71 -9.00
CA SER A 20 -1.31 8.26 -9.06
C SER A 20 -1.33 7.59 -7.68
N VAL A 21 -0.48 8.01 -6.74
CA VAL A 21 -0.38 7.45 -5.37
C VAL A 21 -0.75 8.44 -4.27
N GLY A 22 -0.67 9.75 -4.51
CA GLY A 22 -0.70 10.75 -3.43
C GLY A 22 -1.99 10.80 -2.61
N SER A 23 -3.14 10.55 -3.22
CA SER A 23 -4.44 10.55 -2.54
C SER A 23 -4.77 9.23 -1.82
N GLY A 24 -4.03 8.14 -2.07
CA GLY A 24 -4.30 6.81 -1.51
C GLY A 24 -5.56 6.11 -2.06
N ASN A 25 -6.55 6.86 -2.53
CA ASN A 25 -7.80 6.38 -3.14
C ASN A 25 -7.66 5.92 -4.61
N LEU A 26 -6.43 5.91 -5.14
CA LEU A 26 -6.10 5.51 -6.52
C LEU A 26 -6.93 6.23 -7.58
N ASN A 27 -7.42 7.44 -7.29
CA ASN A 27 -8.28 8.25 -8.16
C ASN A 27 -9.56 7.52 -8.61
N TYR A 28 -9.97 6.53 -7.83
CA TYR A 28 -11.21 5.80 -8.01
C TYR A 28 -12.46 6.71 -8.06
N PRO A 29 -12.53 7.84 -7.31
CA PRO A 29 -13.66 8.76 -7.39
C PRO A 29 -13.89 9.33 -8.79
N ASN A 30 -12.81 9.61 -9.55
CA ASN A 30 -12.91 10.08 -10.93
C ASN A 30 -13.28 8.96 -11.93
N THR A 31 -13.17 7.70 -11.52
CA THR A 31 -13.59 6.54 -12.33
C THR A 31 -15.04 6.14 -12.06
N VAL A 32 -15.51 6.32 -10.82
CA VAL A 32 -16.87 5.95 -10.38
C VAL A 32 -17.87 7.10 -10.52
N ALA A 33 -17.40 8.35 -10.63
CA ALA A 33 -18.26 9.51 -10.87
C ALA A 33 -18.99 9.47 -12.23
N ASP A 34 -18.59 8.58 -13.15
CA ASP A 34 -19.31 8.33 -14.39
C ASP A 34 -20.66 7.65 -14.10
N SER A 35 -21.69 8.46 -13.86
CA SER A 35 -23.12 8.12 -13.88
C SER A 35 -23.47 6.77 -13.23
N PRO A 36 -23.49 6.69 -11.88
CA PRO A 36 -23.82 5.45 -11.19
C PRO A 36 -25.24 4.98 -11.54
N VAL A 37 -25.36 3.72 -11.98
CA VAL A 37 -26.65 3.08 -12.34
C VAL A 37 -27.63 3.08 -11.16
N ARG A 38 -27.12 3.01 -9.92
CA ARG A 38 -27.91 3.13 -8.69
C ARG A 38 -27.17 3.95 -7.65
N GLN A 39 -27.89 4.86 -7.00
CA GLN A 39 -27.39 5.56 -5.82
C GLN A 39 -27.50 4.63 -4.61
N THR A 40 -26.35 4.22 -4.08
CA THR A 40 -26.24 3.38 -2.88
C THR A 40 -25.28 4.06 -1.90
N PHE A 41 -25.33 3.65 -0.64
CA PHE A 41 -24.41 4.14 0.39
C PHE A 41 -22.93 4.04 -0.03
N LEU A 42 -22.54 2.95 -0.70
CA LEU A 42 -21.17 2.76 -1.18
C LEU A 42 -20.80 3.79 -2.26
N VAL A 43 -21.73 4.12 -3.15
CA VAL A 43 -21.54 5.15 -4.18
C VAL A 43 -21.43 6.53 -3.53
N GLU A 44 -22.20 6.82 -2.48
CA GLU A 44 -22.11 8.07 -1.70
C GLU A 44 -20.80 8.19 -0.89
N CYS A 45 -20.17 7.08 -0.51
CA CYS A 45 -18.85 7.10 0.12
C CYS A 45 -17.71 7.30 -0.89
N VAL A 46 -17.84 6.74 -2.10
CA VAL A 46 -16.77 6.73 -3.11
C VAL A 46 -16.83 7.93 -4.06
N SER A 47 -18.02 8.48 -4.32
CA SER A 47 -18.20 9.61 -5.23
C SER A 47 -17.65 10.89 -4.62
N ALA A 48 -16.92 11.69 -5.41
CA ALA A 48 -16.34 12.96 -4.95
C ALA A 48 -17.40 13.95 -4.41
N ASN A 49 -18.64 13.88 -4.92
CA ASN A 49 -19.78 14.71 -4.48
C ASN A 49 -20.60 14.07 -3.35
N GLY A 50 -20.18 12.92 -2.85
CA GLY A 50 -20.93 12.18 -1.84
C GLY A 50 -20.69 12.70 -0.41
N ARG A 51 -21.71 12.61 0.45
CA ARG A 51 -21.69 13.15 1.82
C ARG A 51 -20.58 12.58 2.71
N HIS A 52 -20.18 11.34 2.46
CA HIS A 52 -19.18 10.63 3.28
C HIS A 52 -17.81 10.53 2.60
N PHE A 53 -17.63 11.21 1.46
CA PHE A 53 -16.41 11.12 0.66
C PHE A 53 -15.14 11.49 1.43
N ALA A 54 -15.19 12.59 2.19
CA ALA A 54 -14.03 13.06 2.97
C ALA A 54 -13.52 12.00 3.96
N VAL A 55 -14.43 11.27 4.63
CA VAL A 55 -14.07 10.22 5.58
C VAL A 55 -13.42 9.04 4.84
N PHE A 56 -14.01 8.62 3.72
CA PHE A 56 -13.45 7.57 2.87
C PHE A 56 -12.05 7.94 2.36
N ASP A 57 -11.87 9.17 1.88
CA ASP A 57 -10.60 9.67 1.36
C ASP A 57 -9.52 9.67 2.44
N HIS A 58 -9.82 10.15 3.64
CA HIS A 58 -8.86 10.16 4.75
C HIS A 58 -8.49 8.75 5.24
N ILE A 59 -9.46 7.82 5.26
CA ILE A 59 -9.19 6.42 5.62
C ILE A 59 -8.27 5.76 4.60
N THR A 60 -8.56 5.94 3.30
CA THR A 60 -7.75 5.34 2.23
C THR A 60 -6.37 5.96 2.16
N GLN A 61 -6.24 7.27 2.34
CA GLN A 61 -4.96 7.96 2.46
C GLN A 61 -4.17 7.48 3.68
N GLY A 62 -4.82 7.38 4.85
CA GLY A 62 -4.19 6.89 6.07
C GLY A 62 -3.68 5.46 5.94
N TRP A 63 -4.49 4.57 5.35
CA TRP A 63 -4.08 3.19 5.03
C TRP A 63 -2.86 3.16 4.10
N HIS A 64 -2.87 3.97 3.05
CA HIS A 64 -1.79 4.00 2.06
C HIS A 64 -0.48 4.53 2.67
N VAL A 65 -0.57 5.59 3.49
CA VAL A 65 0.58 6.12 4.24
C VAL A 65 1.10 5.09 5.25
N ALA A 66 0.21 4.39 5.96
CA ALA A 66 0.60 3.35 6.91
C ALA A 66 1.39 2.23 6.23
N LEU A 67 0.97 1.78 5.03
CA LEU A 67 1.70 0.79 4.25
C LEU A 67 3.12 1.26 3.91
N PHE A 68 3.29 2.49 3.42
CA PHE A 68 4.62 3.02 3.13
C PHE A 68 5.48 3.16 4.38
N VAL A 69 4.91 3.62 5.50
CA VAL A 69 5.63 3.71 6.78
C VAL A 69 6.11 2.34 7.24
N LEU A 70 5.27 1.32 7.16
CA LEU A 70 5.64 -0.06 7.51
C LEU A 70 6.73 -0.62 6.59
N MET A 71 6.63 -0.38 5.28
CA MET A 71 7.66 -0.80 4.34
C MET A 71 9.01 -0.13 4.62
N ILE A 72 9.02 1.20 4.89
CA ILE A 72 10.25 1.93 5.22
C ILE A 72 10.81 1.44 6.55
N ALA A 73 9.98 1.28 7.58
CA ALA A 73 10.40 0.74 8.87
C ALA A 73 11.00 -0.67 8.74
N GLY A 74 10.35 -1.53 7.95
CA GLY A 74 10.83 -2.87 7.60
C GLY A 74 12.20 -2.85 6.91
N ALA A 75 12.34 -2.03 5.87
CA ALA A 75 13.57 -1.87 5.12
C ALA A 75 14.72 -1.35 6.02
N VAL A 76 14.47 -0.32 6.84
CA VAL A 76 15.45 0.24 7.79
C VAL A 76 15.86 -0.79 8.83
N ARG A 77 14.91 -1.54 9.39
CA ARG A 77 15.20 -2.58 10.39
C ARG A 77 16.06 -3.69 9.81
N GLN A 78 15.80 -4.11 8.57
CA GLN A 78 16.58 -5.13 7.90
C GLN A 78 17.98 -4.63 7.49
N ALA A 79 18.09 -3.39 7.01
CA ALA A 79 19.38 -2.75 6.73
C ALA A 79 20.27 -2.72 7.99
N ARG A 80 19.68 -2.44 9.17
CA ARG A 80 20.39 -2.49 10.46
C ARG A 80 20.81 -3.89 10.90
N ARG A 81 20.17 -4.95 10.41
CA ARG A 81 20.51 -6.35 10.73
C ARG A 81 21.65 -6.92 9.86
N GLY A 82 22.16 -6.15 8.90
CA GLY A 82 23.38 -6.49 8.15
C GLY A 82 23.22 -7.56 7.07
N GLY A 83 22.00 -7.94 6.69
CA GLY A 83 21.73 -8.88 5.59
C GLY A 83 21.15 -8.18 4.36
N LEU A 84 21.72 -8.44 3.18
CA LEU A 84 21.22 -7.90 1.91
C LEU A 84 20.04 -8.70 1.33
N GLU A 85 19.97 -10.01 1.61
CA GLU A 85 18.90 -10.87 1.09
C GLU A 85 17.48 -10.43 1.45
N PRO A 86 17.19 -10.01 2.70
CA PRO A 86 15.85 -9.58 3.07
C PRO A 86 15.45 -8.26 2.40
N PHE A 87 16.42 -7.48 1.92
CA PHE A 87 16.22 -6.17 1.31
C PHE A 87 15.70 -6.24 -0.15
N VAL A 88 15.94 -7.37 -0.83
CA VAL A 88 15.55 -7.64 -2.22
C VAL A 88 14.08 -7.30 -2.52
N PRO A 89 13.06 -7.71 -1.73
CA PRO A 89 11.66 -7.37 -1.98
C PRO A 89 11.37 -5.86 -1.94
N TYR A 90 12.02 -5.08 -1.06
CA TYR A 90 11.80 -3.63 -1.02
C TYR A 90 12.39 -2.95 -2.24
N LEU A 91 13.56 -3.41 -2.68
CA LEU A 91 14.20 -2.89 -3.89
C LEU A 91 13.40 -3.25 -5.14
N ALA A 92 12.81 -4.45 -5.19
CA ALA A 92 11.93 -4.88 -6.27
C ALA A 92 10.65 -4.01 -6.32
N VAL A 93 10.01 -3.76 -5.18
CA VAL A 93 8.84 -2.89 -5.09
C VAL A 93 9.18 -1.44 -5.48
N PHE A 94 10.33 -0.94 -5.04
CA PHE A 94 10.80 0.40 -5.39
C PHE A 94 11.10 0.52 -6.90
N GLY A 95 11.78 -0.47 -7.48
CA GLY A 95 12.07 -0.52 -8.92
C GLY A 95 10.79 -0.62 -9.75
N LEU A 96 9.84 -1.44 -9.32
CA LEU A 96 8.51 -1.55 -9.93
C LEU A 96 7.77 -0.20 -9.86
N PHE A 97 7.83 0.49 -8.72
CA PHE A 97 7.22 1.81 -8.57
C PHE A 97 7.82 2.84 -9.53
N LEU A 98 9.16 2.93 -9.63
CA LEU A 98 9.83 3.83 -10.59
C LEU A 98 9.47 3.49 -12.04
N PHE A 99 9.40 2.20 -12.38
CA PHE A 99 8.98 1.74 -13.69
C PHE A 99 7.56 2.20 -14.02
N LEU A 100 6.62 2.03 -13.08
CA LEU A 100 5.23 2.46 -13.23
C LEU A 100 5.10 3.99 -13.34
N LEU A 101 5.92 4.76 -12.62
CA LEU A 101 5.96 6.23 -12.75
C LEU A 101 6.43 6.67 -14.13
N ARG A 102 7.46 6.02 -14.68
CA ARG A 102 7.96 6.36 -16.02
C ARG A 102 6.98 5.93 -17.12
N TRP A 103 6.40 4.75 -16.99
CA TRP A 103 5.48 4.18 -17.99
C TRP A 103 4.10 4.83 -17.94
N GLU A 104 3.29 4.73 -19.00
CA GLU A 104 1.86 5.12 -19.01
C GLU A 104 0.99 4.16 -18.17
N SER A 105 1.46 3.77 -16.98
CA SER A 105 0.66 2.95 -16.08
C SER A 105 -0.39 3.82 -15.39
N GLY A 106 -1.65 3.49 -15.62
CA GLY A 106 -2.78 4.07 -14.88
C GLY A 106 -2.93 3.46 -13.48
N GLN A 107 -3.77 4.08 -12.66
CA GLN A 107 -4.02 3.67 -11.26
C GLN A 107 -4.50 2.21 -11.10
N ARG A 108 -5.00 1.59 -12.18
CA ARG A 108 -5.40 0.17 -12.23
C ARG A 108 -4.27 -0.81 -11.94
N TYR A 109 -3.05 -0.51 -12.42
CA TYR A 109 -1.89 -1.38 -12.15
C TYR A 109 -1.48 -1.31 -10.69
N LEU A 110 -1.58 -0.13 -10.09
CA LEU A 110 -1.24 0.07 -8.69
C LEU A 110 -2.16 -0.74 -7.76
N LEU A 111 -3.44 -0.89 -8.11
CA LEU A 111 -4.37 -1.78 -7.41
C LEU A 111 -3.93 -3.25 -7.53
N ASN A 112 -3.52 -3.70 -8.72
CA ASN A 112 -3.06 -5.07 -8.95
C ASN A 112 -1.77 -5.39 -8.17
N TYR A 113 -0.90 -4.40 -7.98
CA TYR A 113 0.34 -4.56 -7.22
C TYR A 113 0.18 -4.27 -5.71
N MET A 114 -1.01 -3.87 -5.26
CA MET A 114 -1.28 -3.60 -3.83
C MET A 114 -0.97 -4.81 -2.95
N GLY A 115 -1.24 -6.03 -3.43
CA GLY A 115 -0.87 -7.26 -2.72
C GLY A 115 0.63 -7.39 -2.47
N MET A 116 1.47 -6.97 -3.43
CA MET A 116 2.93 -6.94 -3.24
C MET A 116 3.36 -5.90 -2.20
N PHE A 117 2.69 -4.74 -2.13
CA PHE A 117 2.98 -3.74 -1.11
C PHE A 117 2.64 -4.24 0.30
N ILE A 118 1.50 -4.93 0.44
CA ILE A 118 1.09 -5.55 1.70
C ILE A 118 2.12 -6.62 2.11
N LEU A 119 2.55 -7.48 1.18
CA LEU A 119 3.58 -8.49 1.44
C LEU A 119 4.93 -7.85 1.83
N ALA A 120 5.36 -6.80 1.14
CA ALA A 120 6.59 -6.08 1.48
C ALA A 120 6.51 -5.44 2.87
N ALA A 121 5.35 -4.88 3.23
CA ALA A 121 5.12 -4.32 4.56
C ALA A 121 5.21 -5.40 5.67
N THR A 122 4.68 -6.61 5.43
CA THR A 122 4.68 -7.69 6.43
C THR A 122 6.04 -8.41 6.54
N LEU A 123 6.79 -8.52 5.44
CA LEU A 123 8.16 -9.05 5.44
C LEU A 123 9.11 -8.20 6.31
N GLY A 124 8.77 -6.93 6.52
CA GLY A 124 9.50 -5.97 7.36
C GLY A 124 9.56 -6.34 8.81
N GLU A 125 8.48 -6.91 9.33
CA GLU A 125 8.38 -7.39 10.70
C GLU A 125 8.93 -8.82 10.82
N GLY A 126 9.04 -9.52 9.70
CA GLY A 126 9.09 -10.98 9.65
C GLY A 126 7.74 -11.54 10.06
N PHE A 127 7.46 -12.82 9.78
CA PHE A 127 6.29 -13.48 10.36
C PHE A 127 6.35 -13.58 11.90
N ALA A 128 7.33 -12.98 12.58
CA ALA A 128 7.54 -13.02 14.02
C ALA A 128 6.29 -12.71 14.88
N PRO A 129 5.43 -11.71 14.55
CA PRO A 129 4.17 -11.53 15.28
C PRO A 129 3.22 -12.71 15.10
N LEU A 130 3.17 -13.29 13.91
CA LEU A 130 2.40 -14.50 13.61
C LEU A 130 3.00 -15.74 14.29
N ASP A 131 4.32 -15.90 14.28
CA ASP A 131 5.03 -17.03 14.87
C ASP A 131 4.85 -17.04 16.40
N SER A 132 4.93 -15.87 17.04
CA SER A 132 4.63 -15.72 18.48
C SER A 132 3.16 -15.98 18.81
N LEU A 133 2.22 -15.57 17.95
CA LEU A 133 0.79 -15.88 18.08
C LEU A 133 0.52 -17.38 17.91
N VAL A 134 1.14 -18.01 16.92
CA VAL A 134 1.03 -19.45 16.63
C VAL A 134 1.63 -20.27 17.78
N ALA A 135 2.79 -19.87 18.31
CA ALA A 135 3.40 -20.48 19.49
C ALA A 135 2.48 -20.37 20.71
N LYS A 136 1.91 -19.18 20.96
CA LYS A 136 0.95 -18.95 22.06
C LYS A 136 -0.35 -19.74 21.89
N TRP A 137 -0.82 -19.93 20.67
CA TRP A 137 -1.99 -20.76 20.34
C TRP A 137 -1.70 -22.26 20.52
N ARG A 138 -0.51 -22.72 20.13
CA ARG A 138 -0.09 -24.11 20.29
C ARG A 138 0.02 -24.48 21.77
N GLY A 139 0.67 -23.64 22.58
CA GLY A 139 0.77 -23.84 24.03
C GLY A 139 -0.59 -23.89 24.75
N ARG A 140 -1.57 -23.06 24.34
CA ARG A 140 -2.94 -23.12 24.88
C ARG A 140 -3.69 -24.42 24.55
N ARG A 141 -3.41 -25.05 23.40
CA ARG A 141 -4.00 -26.35 23.05
C ARG A 141 -3.39 -27.50 23.84
N GLU A 142 -2.08 -27.45 24.08
CA GLU A 142 -1.38 -28.45 24.89
C GLU A 142 -1.82 -28.40 26.36
N ALA A 143 -1.93 -27.20 26.94
CA ALA A 143 -2.43 -27.01 28.32
C ALA A 143 -3.87 -27.54 28.52
N LYS A 144 -4.75 -27.39 27.51
CA LYS A 144 -6.10 -27.97 27.55
C LYS A 144 -6.11 -29.49 27.47
N ARG A 145 -5.18 -30.11 26.74
CA ARG A 145 -5.08 -31.58 26.66
C ARG A 145 -4.63 -32.21 27.97
N VAL A 146 -3.72 -31.55 28.70
CA VAL A 146 -3.21 -32.04 30.00
C VAL A 146 -4.26 -31.98 31.12
N HIS A 147 -5.22 -31.04 31.06
CA HIS A 147 -6.31 -30.95 32.03
C HIS A 147 -7.54 -31.84 31.73
N THR A 148 -7.53 -32.56 30.61
CA THR A 148 -8.64 -33.45 30.21
C THR A 148 -8.27 -34.94 30.36
N GLN A 149 -7.08 -35.25 30.88
CA GLN A 149 -6.68 -36.57 31.37
C GLN A 149 -6.70 -36.58 32.90
#